data_AF-A0A962ITA4-F1
#
_entry.id   AF-A0A962ITA4-F1
#
_cell.length_a   1.000
_cell.length_b   1.000
_cell.length_c   1.000
_cell.angle_alpha   90.00
_cell.angle_beta   90.00
_cell.angle_gamma   90.00
#
_symmetry.space_group_name_H-M   'P 1'
#
loop_
_entity.id
_entity.type
_entity.pdbx_description
1 polymer ?
#
loop_
_entity_poly.entity_id
_entity_poly.type
_entity_poly.pdbx_seq_one_letter_code
_entity_poly.pdbx_strand_id
1 'polypeptide(L)'
;MKPALLIICVLSICFSQLMAVMDKGNRHQPAPVLANPAPEPRARVVAPFHPRPVMLGQQGQYSPPDFSQLHDVQLRKQAFYDYMLPKIYTANQEISLEREWLLWLEEKLLQGDQITADELNDLAAMEKRYALSDVGSGGNIYERILTLMPRVDIVPASLVLAQAAKESGWGTSRFAREGNNFFGIWCFTQGCGLKPARRDAGRTHEVAVFDTVEEGVRYYIRTINTHLAYDDLRKIRSAARSNNEPFNGDQLATGLLRYSERGLRYVNEIRSMIRSNKLSRFVREYSA
;
A
#
# COMPACT_ATOMS: atom_id res chain seq x y z
N MET A 1 -31.02 -68.83 -5.90
CA MET A 1 -29.72 -69.29 -5.35
C MET A 1 -29.44 -68.58 -4.02
N LYS A 2 -28.70 -69.21 -3.10
CA LYS A 2 -28.39 -68.86 -1.68
C LYS A 2 -27.16 -69.73 -1.26
N PRO A 3 -26.56 -69.62 -0.04
CA PRO A 3 -26.64 -68.59 1.02
C PRO A 3 -25.39 -67.65 0.91
N ALA A 4 -24.68 -67.08 1.89
CA ALA A 4 -24.71 -66.92 3.37
C ALA A 4 -23.96 -65.58 3.70
N LEU A 5 -23.95 -64.91 4.87
CA LEU A 5 -24.37 -65.11 6.27
C LEU A 5 -23.43 -65.90 7.24
N LEU A 6 -22.90 -65.15 8.24
CA LEU A 6 -22.54 -65.53 9.63
C LEU A 6 -21.24 -66.29 9.96
N ILE A 7 -20.50 -65.74 10.96
CA ILE A 7 -19.69 -66.31 12.08
C ILE A 7 -18.84 -65.13 12.63
N ILE A 8 -18.76 -64.72 13.92
CA ILE A 8 -18.91 -65.27 15.31
C ILE A 8 -17.55 -65.55 15.99
N CYS A 9 -17.49 -65.36 17.34
CA CYS A 9 -16.34 -65.35 18.27
C CYS A 9 -15.46 -64.07 18.22
N VAL A 10 -15.26 -63.26 19.29
CA VAL A 10 -15.50 -63.30 20.76
C VAL A 10 -14.47 -64.11 21.59
N LEU A 11 -14.09 -63.52 22.75
CA LEU A 11 -13.00 -63.86 23.70
C LEU A 11 -11.60 -63.46 23.19
N SER A 12 -10.79 -62.59 23.83
CA SER A 12 -10.55 -62.19 25.25
C SER A 12 -9.75 -63.18 26.08
N ILE A 13 -8.55 -62.76 26.55
CA ILE A 13 -7.95 -63.10 27.85
C ILE A 13 -6.72 -62.20 28.15
N CYS A 14 -6.60 -61.82 29.43
CA CYS A 14 -5.49 -61.22 30.18
C CYS A 14 -4.21 -60.72 29.48
N PHE A 15 -3.86 -59.45 29.78
CA PHE A 15 -2.59 -59.16 30.47
C PHE A 15 -2.80 -58.01 31.47
N SER A 16 -2.99 -58.34 32.76
CA SER A 16 -3.38 -57.36 33.79
C SER A 16 -2.75 -57.68 35.14
N GLN A 17 -1.46 -57.35 35.27
CA GLN A 17 -0.65 -57.16 36.48
C GLN A 17 0.67 -56.53 36.00
N LEU A 18 1.37 -55.67 36.74
CA LEU A 18 1.35 -55.41 38.17
C LEU A 18 1.57 -53.89 38.46
N MET A 19 1.66 -53.51 39.74
CA MET A 19 2.00 -52.16 40.24
C MET A 19 0.91 -51.07 40.11
N ALA A 20 -0.14 -51.23 40.92
CA ALA A 20 -0.79 -50.06 41.51
C ALA A 20 0.07 -49.56 42.69
N VAL A 21 0.47 -48.28 42.65
CA VAL A 21 0.98 -47.53 43.81
C VAL A 21 0.13 -46.27 43.94
N MET A 22 -0.10 -45.82 45.18
CA MET A 22 -1.03 -44.75 45.51
C MET A 22 -0.54 -43.38 45.03
N ASP A 23 -1.44 -42.60 44.43
CA ASP A 23 -1.55 -41.18 44.76
C ASP A 23 -3.02 -40.77 44.87
N LYS A 24 -3.35 -39.99 45.91
CA LYS A 24 -4.63 -39.29 46.10
C LYS A 24 -4.39 -37.77 46.13
N GLY A 25 -3.55 -37.29 45.21
CA GLY A 25 -3.19 -35.90 45.01
C GLY A 25 -4.27 -35.07 44.30
N ASN A 26 -4.93 -34.20 45.07
CA ASN A 26 -5.37 -32.86 44.67
C ASN A 26 -5.76 -32.62 43.19
N ARG A 27 -7.05 -32.80 42.84
CA ARG A 27 -7.60 -32.26 41.58
C ARG A 27 -7.79 -30.74 41.67
N HIS A 28 -6.73 -29.97 41.43
CA HIS A 28 -6.90 -28.57 41.04
C HIS A 28 -7.61 -28.50 39.68
N GLN A 29 -8.75 -27.81 39.64
CA GLN A 29 -9.27 -27.30 38.38
C GLN A 29 -8.26 -26.26 37.84
N PRO A 30 -7.93 -26.27 36.54
CA PRO A 30 -7.20 -25.15 35.97
C PRO A 30 -8.03 -23.88 36.15
N ALA A 31 -7.40 -22.82 36.66
CA ALA A 31 -8.04 -21.51 36.70
C ALA A 31 -8.50 -21.12 35.28
N PRO A 32 -9.61 -20.37 35.13
CA PRO A 32 -10.00 -19.87 33.81
C PRO A 32 -8.83 -19.08 33.24
N VAL A 33 -8.37 -19.47 32.04
CA VAL A 33 -7.36 -18.72 31.32
C VAL A 33 -7.99 -17.38 30.97
N LEU A 34 -7.63 -16.34 31.72
CA LEU A 34 -7.88 -14.97 31.33
C LEU A 34 -7.26 -14.81 29.94
N ALA A 35 -8.12 -14.56 28.94
CA ALA A 35 -7.63 -14.22 27.61
C ALA A 35 -6.77 -12.96 27.77
N ASN A 36 -5.47 -13.08 27.46
CA ASN A 36 -4.63 -11.89 27.36
C ASN A 36 -5.29 -10.97 26.32
N PRO A 37 -5.49 -9.67 26.63
CA PRO A 37 -6.02 -8.75 25.63
C PRO A 37 -5.13 -8.79 24.39
N ALA A 38 -5.75 -8.67 23.21
CA ALA A 38 -5.01 -8.61 21.96
C ALA A 38 -3.92 -7.51 22.07
N PRO A 39 -2.67 -7.79 21.69
CA PRO A 39 -1.57 -6.85 21.91
C PRO A 39 -1.88 -5.53 21.21
N GLU A 40 -1.90 -4.43 21.97
CA GLU A 40 -2.14 -3.09 21.41
C GLU A 40 -1.16 -2.82 20.25
N PRO A 41 -1.63 -2.25 19.12
CA PRO A 41 -0.79 -2.01 17.96
C PRO A 41 0.37 -1.07 18.32
N ARG A 42 1.59 -1.52 18.01
CA ARG A 42 2.81 -0.76 18.32
C ARG A 42 2.89 0.47 17.42
N ALA A 43 3.12 1.62 18.06
CA ALA A 43 3.12 2.97 17.49
C ALA A 43 1.73 3.47 17.05
N ARG A 44 1.17 4.42 17.82
CA ARG A 44 0.04 5.24 17.38
C ARG A 44 0.43 6.05 16.15
N VAL A 45 -0.38 5.92 15.09
CA VAL A 45 -0.48 6.73 13.86
C VAL A 45 0.80 7.48 13.44
N VAL A 46 1.44 6.98 12.38
CA VAL A 46 2.57 7.67 11.73
C VAL A 46 2.21 9.10 11.33
N ALA A 47 3.21 9.98 11.48
CA ALA A 47 3.18 11.44 11.31
C ALA A 47 2.30 11.92 10.15
N PRO A 48 1.66 13.11 10.23
CA PRO A 48 0.57 13.52 9.36
C PRO A 48 0.97 13.56 7.87
N PHE A 49 0.73 12.45 7.18
CA PHE A 49 1.13 12.23 5.80
C PHE A 49 0.20 13.03 4.86
N HIS A 50 0.59 14.28 4.65
CA HIS A 50 0.16 15.10 3.52
C HIS A 50 1.35 15.93 3.02
N PRO A 51 2.27 15.32 2.24
CA PRO A 51 3.11 16.08 1.33
C PRO A 51 2.24 17.03 0.53
N ARG A 52 2.69 18.27 0.43
CA ARG A 52 2.12 19.26 -0.49
C ARG A 52 3.25 19.77 -1.36
N PRO A 53 2.98 20.08 -2.64
CA PRO A 53 3.89 20.89 -3.42
C PRO A 53 4.23 22.18 -2.66
N VAL A 54 5.52 22.51 -2.62
CA VAL A 54 6.01 23.76 -2.04
C VAL A 54 6.12 24.80 -3.15
N MET A 55 5.89 26.08 -2.85
CA MET A 55 5.92 27.13 -3.86
C MET A 55 7.33 27.25 -4.48
N LEU A 56 7.43 27.69 -5.73
CA LEU A 56 8.72 27.85 -6.40
C LEU A 56 9.61 28.84 -5.63
N GLY A 57 10.82 28.43 -5.26
CA GLY A 57 11.73 29.18 -4.40
C GLY A 57 11.62 28.88 -2.90
N GLN A 58 10.72 27.98 -2.48
CA GLN A 58 10.57 27.51 -1.08
C GLN A 58 11.05 26.06 -0.87
N GLN A 59 11.86 25.53 -1.79
CA GLN A 59 12.48 24.21 -1.67
C GLN A 59 13.64 24.25 -0.67
N GLY A 60 13.76 23.20 0.16
CA GLY A 60 15.00 22.87 0.83
C GLY A 60 16.13 22.55 -0.16
N GLN A 61 17.36 22.44 0.36
CA GLN A 61 18.56 22.27 -0.47
C GLN A 61 18.72 20.86 -1.09
N TYR A 62 17.72 19.98 -0.96
CA TYR A 62 17.80 18.60 -1.45
C TYR A 62 17.43 18.49 -2.93
N SER A 63 18.44 18.19 -3.75
CA SER A 63 18.29 17.87 -5.17
C SER A 63 18.63 16.40 -5.43
N PRO A 64 18.07 15.75 -6.46
CA PRO A 64 18.44 14.38 -6.81
C PRO A 64 19.81 14.32 -7.51
N PRO A 65 20.43 13.12 -7.59
CA PRO A 65 21.58 12.89 -8.46
C PRO A 65 21.30 13.32 -9.91
N ASP A 66 22.27 13.94 -10.58
CA ASP A 66 22.11 14.27 -12.00
C ASP A 66 22.31 13.04 -12.88
N PHE A 67 21.23 12.27 -13.04
CA PHE A 67 21.18 11.09 -13.90
C PHE A 67 21.58 11.38 -15.36
N SER A 68 21.59 12.64 -15.82
CA SER A 68 22.01 12.95 -17.20
C SER A 68 23.52 12.73 -17.46
N GLN A 69 24.35 12.75 -16.40
CA GLN A 69 25.78 12.43 -16.46
C GLN A 69 26.04 10.93 -16.67
N LEU A 70 25.06 10.07 -16.34
CA LEU A 70 25.16 8.62 -16.56
C LEU A 70 24.79 8.30 -18.00
N HIS A 71 25.78 8.33 -18.90
CA HIS A 71 25.57 8.11 -20.32
C HIS A 71 25.22 6.64 -20.65
N ASP A 72 25.80 5.66 -19.94
CA ASP A 72 25.40 4.26 -20.10
C ASP A 72 23.96 4.04 -19.60
N VAL A 73 23.16 3.37 -20.44
CA VAL A 73 21.72 3.21 -20.23
C VAL A 73 21.40 2.22 -19.11
N GLN A 74 22.23 1.20 -18.88
CA GLN A 74 21.98 0.22 -17.83
C GLN A 74 22.46 0.74 -16.47
N LEU A 75 23.62 1.40 -16.42
CA LEU A 75 24.11 2.09 -15.23
C LEU A 75 23.14 3.19 -14.77
N ARG A 76 22.62 4.01 -15.69
CA ARG A 76 21.60 5.03 -15.37
C ARG A 76 20.31 4.40 -14.82
N LYS A 77 19.85 3.30 -15.42
CA LYS A 77 18.68 2.56 -14.92
C LYS A 77 18.91 1.99 -13.53
N GLN A 78 20.08 1.40 -13.27
CA GLN A 78 20.39 0.79 -11.98
C GLN A 78 20.45 1.86 -10.88
N ALA A 79 21.24 2.92 -11.09
CA ALA A 79 21.28 4.06 -10.17
C ALA A 79 19.90 4.70 -9.93
N PHE A 80 19.03 4.72 -10.95
CA PHE A 80 17.64 5.19 -10.81
C PHE A 80 16.80 4.25 -9.92
N TYR A 81 16.96 2.92 -10.03
CA TYR A 81 16.32 1.98 -9.11
C TYR A 81 16.84 2.17 -7.68
N ASP A 82 18.16 2.20 -7.49
CA ASP A 82 18.81 2.28 -6.18
C ASP A 82 18.43 3.58 -5.45
N TYR A 83 18.26 4.68 -6.17
CA TYR A 83 17.81 5.96 -5.62
C TYR A 83 16.32 6.01 -5.28
N MET A 84 15.46 5.38 -6.09
CA MET A 84 14.00 5.47 -5.92
C MET A 84 13.43 4.41 -4.97
N LEU A 85 13.99 3.20 -4.95
CA LEU A 85 13.44 2.06 -4.21
C LEU A 85 13.31 2.29 -2.69
N PRO A 86 14.31 2.86 -1.98
CA PRO A 86 14.18 3.16 -0.56
C PRO A 86 13.01 4.13 -0.28
N LYS A 87 12.87 5.17 -1.10
CA LYS A 87 11.81 6.19 -0.99
C LYS A 87 10.42 5.59 -1.19
N ILE A 88 10.30 4.65 -2.13
CA ILE A 88 9.06 3.91 -2.40
C ILE A 88 8.72 2.95 -1.24
N TYR A 89 9.70 2.25 -0.68
CA TYR A 89 9.50 1.38 0.47
C TYR A 89 9.06 2.16 1.71
N THR A 90 9.73 3.26 2.06
CA THR A 90 9.31 4.13 3.16
C THR A 90 7.85 4.56 3.01
N ALA A 91 7.46 5.08 1.84
CA ALA A 91 6.08 5.50 1.59
C ALA A 91 5.05 4.34 1.61
N ASN A 92 5.45 3.12 1.25
CA ASN A 92 4.60 1.92 1.38
C ASN A 92 4.51 1.41 2.83
N GLN A 93 5.59 1.44 3.60
CA GLN A 93 5.60 1.05 5.03
C GLN A 93 4.73 1.99 5.87
N GLU A 94 4.78 3.29 5.59
CA GLU A 94 3.89 4.30 6.20
C GLU A 94 2.40 4.01 5.94
N ILE A 95 2.06 3.37 4.82
CA ILE A 95 0.69 2.95 4.48
C ILE A 95 0.35 1.56 5.03
N SER A 96 1.34 0.68 5.16
CA SER A 96 1.16 -0.65 5.77
C SER A 96 0.80 -0.52 7.25
N LEU A 97 1.46 0.38 7.98
CA LEU A 97 1.13 0.69 9.38
C LEU A 97 -0.28 1.30 9.53
N GLU A 98 -0.70 2.18 8.61
CA GLU A 98 -2.09 2.68 8.56
C GLU A 98 -3.10 1.55 8.29
N ARG A 99 -2.75 0.57 7.44
CA ARG A 99 -3.60 -0.58 7.10
C ARG A 99 -3.70 -1.59 8.23
N GLU A 100 -2.59 -1.92 8.89
CA GLU A 100 -2.54 -2.81 10.06
C GLU A 100 -3.42 -2.27 11.20
N TRP A 101 -3.37 -0.95 11.44
CA TRP A 101 -4.24 -0.30 12.42
C TRP A 101 -5.73 -0.41 12.06
N LEU A 102 -6.10 -0.27 10.77
CA LEU A 102 -7.50 -0.46 10.34
C LEU A 102 -7.97 -1.92 10.47
N LEU A 103 -7.11 -2.89 10.15
CA LEU A 103 -7.44 -4.31 10.29
C LEU A 103 -7.61 -4.71 11.76
N TRP A 104 -6.78 -4.14 12.66
CA TRP A 104 -6.96 -4.27 14.10
C TRP A 104 -8.27 -3.62 14.58
N LEU A 105 -8.62 -2.43 14.06
CA LEU A 105 -9.87 -1.74 14.40
C LEU A 105 -11.11 -2.50 13.89
N GLU A 106 -11.01 -3.17 12.74
CA GLU A 106 -12.05 -4.06 12.20
C GLU A 106 -12.25 -5.28 13.10
N GLU A 107 -11.17 -6.01 13.44
CA GLU A 107 -11.21 -7.17 14.33
C GLU A 107 -11.75 -6.81 15.71
N LYS A 108 -11.37 -5.65 16.27
CA LYS A 108 -11.88 -5.13 17.55
C LYS A 108 -13.40 -4.95 17.52
N LEU A 109 -13.97 -4.39 16.44
CA LEU A 109 -15.42 -4.29 16.27
C LEU A 109 -16.09 -5.67 16.16
N LEU A 110 -15.49 -6.61 15.44
CA LEU A 110 -16.03 -7.96 15.25
C LEU A 110 -16.05 -8.77 16.56
N GLN A 111 -15.13 -8.50 17.47
CA GLN A 111 -15.11 -9.07 18.83
C GLN A 111 -16.12 -8.40 19.79
N GLY A 112 -16.74 -7.28 19.38
CA GLY A 112 -17.72 -6.52 20.18
C GLY A 112 -17.11 -5.48 21.13
N ASP A 113 -15.80 -5.26 21.05
CA ASP A 113 -15.08 -4.30 21.88
C ASP A 113 -15.45 -2.85 21.55
N GLN A 114 -15.36 -1.97 22.55
CA GLN A 114 -15.71 -0.56 22.40
C GLN A 114 -14.57 0.25 21.77
N ILE A 115 -14.90 0.99 20.73
CA ILE A 115 -13.97 1.92 20.07
C ILE A 115 -13.82 3.18 20.93
N THR A 116 -12.59 3.58 21.19
CA THR A 116 -12.30 4.74 22.06
C THR A 116 -12.48 6.07 21.32
N ALA A 117 -12.61 7.17 22.06
CA ALA A 117 -12.68 8.51 21.46
C ALA A 117 -11.39 8.85 20.67
N ASP A 118 -10.22 8.41 21.15
CA ASP A 118 -8.94 8.54 20.45
C ASP A 118 -8.98 7.79 19.12
N GLU A 119 -9.36 6.51 19.12
CA GLU A 119 -9.48 5.69 17.90
C GLU A 119 -10.47 6.27 16.90
N LEU A 120 -11.59 6.83 17.37
CA LEU A 120 -12.60 7.47 16.53
C LEU A 120 -12.08 8.76 15.88
N ASN A 121 -11.25 9.53 16.60
CA ASN A 121 -10.55 10.70 16.09
C ASN A 121 -9.45 10.34 15.09
N ASP A 122 -8.67 9.29 15.35
CA ASP A 122 -7.66 8.75 14.43
C ASP A 122 -8.30 8.23 13.14
N LEU A 123 -9.46 7.56 13.23
CA LEU A 123 -10.25 7.12 12.07
C LEU A 123 -10.71 8.31 11.24
N ALA A 124 -11.28 9.35 11.87
CA ALA A 124 -11.69 10.58 11.19
C ALA A 124 -10.52 11.34 10.55
N ALA A 125 -9.35 11.34 11.21
CA ALA A 125 -8.13 11.88 10.66
C ALA A 125 -7.65 11.07 9.43
N MET A 126 -7.81 9.74 9.45
CA MET A 126 -7.45 8.86 8.33
C MET A 126 -8.43 8.96 7.15
N GLU A 127 -9.74 9.06 7.39
CA GLU A 127 -10.75 9.33 6.35
C GLU A 127 -10.45 10.63 5.60
N LYS A 128 -10.15 11.69 6.36
CA LYS A 128 -9.67 12.97 5.80
C LYS A 128 -8.35 12.79 5.03
N ARG A 129 -7.41 12.02 5.57
CA ARG A 129 -6.10 11.70 4.93
C ARG A 129 -6.27 11.00 3.58
N TYR A 130 -7.30 10.16 3.45
CA TYR A 130 -7.63 9.42 2.24
C TYR A 130 -8.74 10.05 1.36
N ALA A 131 -9.08 11.32 1.59
CA ALA A 131 -10.09 12.08 0.85
C ALA A 131 -11.48 11.40 0.83
N LEU A 132 -11.95 11.01 2.01
CA LEU A 132 -13.29 10.49 2.29
C LEU A 132 -14.11 11.41 3.22
N SER A 133 -13.64 12.63 3.51
CA SER A 133 -14.32 13.62 4.38
C SER A 133 -15.78 13.91 4.00
N ASP A 134 -16.10 13.75 2.72
CA ASP A 134 -17.38 14.10 2.13
C ASP A 134 -18.31 12.87 2.00
N VAL A 135 -17.78 11.66 2.26
CA VAL A 135 -18.54 10.42 2.42
C VAL A 135 -18.99 10.36 3.87
N GLY A 136 -20.08 11.09 4.15
CA GLY A 136 -20.35 11.66 5.47
C GLY A 136 -20.44 10.67 6.65
N SER A 137 -20.16 11.21 7.84
CA SER A 137 -20.07 10.55 9.15
C SER A 137 -21.35 9.89 9.69
N GLY A 138 -22.32 9.58 8.84
CA GLY A 138 -23.58 8.92 9.19
C GLY A 138 -23.58 7.39 9.02
N GLY A 139 -22.55 6.81 8.40
CA GLY A 139 -22.32 5.37 8.39
C GLY A 139 -21.81 4.86 9.73
N ASN A 140 -22.06 3.59 10.04
CA ASN A 140 -21.53 2.97 11.25
C ASN A 140 -20.00 2.76 11.15
N ILE A 141 -19.33 2.49 12.28
CA ILE A 141 -17.85 2.43 12.32
C ILE A 141 -17.30 1.32 11.39
N TYR A 142 -18.01 0.20 11.26
CA TYR A 142 -17.63 -0.89 10.38
C TYR A 142 -17.72 -0.49 8.89
N GLU A 143 -18.83 0.15 8.48
CA GLU A 143 -19.01 0.70 7.12
C GLU A 143 -17.92 1.75 6.77
N ARG A 144 -17.53 2.58 7.74
CA ARG A 144 -16.46 3.58 7.59
C ARG A 144 -15.10 2.91 7.34
N ILE A 145 -14.75 1.88 8.11
CA ILE A 145 -13.53 1.09 7.90
C ILE A 145 -13.56 0.41 6.53
N LEU A 146 -14.65 -0.26 6.16
CA LEU A 146 -14.79 -0.91 4.84
C LEU A 146 -14.72 0.08 3.66
N THR A 147 -15.21 1.30 3.82
CA THR A 147 -15.13 2.36 2.80
C THR A 147 -13.69 2.86 2.61
N LEU A 148 -12.92 2.86 3.70
CA LEU A 148 -11.53 3.33 3.76
C LEU A 148 -10.54 2.23 3.30
N MET A 149 -10.81 0.96 3.59
CA MET A 149 -9.94 -0.20 3.36
C MET A 149 -9.39 -0.37 1.91
N PRO A 150 -10.10 -0.04 0.81
CA PRO A 150 -9.55 -0.12 -0.55
C PRO A 150 -8.54 0.99 -0.88
N ARG A 151 -8.59 2.11 -0.13
CA ARG A 151 -7.68 3.25 -0.28
C ARG A 151 -6.40 3.06 0.52
N VAL A 152 -6.48 2.50 1.73
CA VAL A 152 -5.33 2.28 2.63
C VAL A 152 -4.61 0.97 2.32
N ASP A 153 -3.90 0.94 1.19
CA ASP A 153 -3.09 -0.21 0.79
C ASP A 153 -1.91 0.22 -0.11
N ILE A 154 -0.85 -0.57 -0.13
CA ILE A 154 0.42 -0.27 -0.80
C ILE A 154 0.30 -0.21 -2.32
N VAL A 155 1.24 0.47 -2.97
CA VAL A 155 1.38 0.49 -4.43
C VAL A 155 2.66 -0.25 -4.82
N PRO A 156 2.61 -1.32 -5.64
CA PRO A 156 3.78 -2.12 -5.98
C PRO A 156 4.91 -1.28 -6.58
N ALA A 157 6.12 -1.41 -6.06
CA ALA A 157 7.29 -0.64 -6.46
C ALA A 157 7.62 -0.82 -7.95
N SER A 158 7.28 -1.97 -8.53
CA SER A 158 7.33 -2.21 -9.97
C SER A 158 6.50 -1.19 -10.78
N LEU A 159 5.33 -0.79 -10.28
CA LEU A 159 4.48 0.23 -10.89
C LEU A 159 5.03 1.64 -10.66
N VAL A 160 5.39 1.95 -9.41
CA VAL A 160 5.92 3.28 -9.03
C VAL A 160 7.20 3.59 -9.80
N LEU A 161 8.13 2.63 -9.89
CA LEU A 161 9.34 2.75 -10.71
C LEU A 161 9.04 2.91 -12.20
N ALA A 162 8.08 2.18 -12.76
CA ALA A 162 7.76 2.25 -14.18
C ALA A 162 7.22 3.65 -14.57
N GLN A 163 6.32 4.20 -13.75
CA GLN A 163 5.77 5.53 -13.98
C GLN A 163 6.78 6.63 -13.66
N ALA A 164 7.53 6.52 -12.55
CA ALA A 164 8.63 7.45 -12.26
C ALA A 164 9.65 7.48 -13.41
N ALA A 165 10.09 6.33 -13.91
CA ALA A 165 11.02 6.25 -15.03
C ALA A 165 10.42 6.83 -16.34
N LYS A 166 9.11 6.67 -16.54
CA LYS A 166 8.39 7.18 -17.71
C LYS A 166 8.29 8.71 -17.71
N GLU A 167 7.82 9.31 -16.63
CA GLU A 167 7.58 10.76 -16.58
C GLU A 167 8.87 11.57 -16.34
N SER A 168 9.81 11.03 -15.56
CA SER A 168 11.12 11.67 -15.33
C SER A 168 12.15 11.41 -16.44
N GLY A 169 11.88 10.51 -17.39
CA GLY A 169 12.85 10.08 -18.40
C GLY A 169 14.08 9.39 -17.81
N TRP A 170 13.90 8.55 -16.78
CA TRP A 170 14.96 7.99 -15.93
C TRP A 170 15.74 9.07 -15.16
N GLY A 171 15.02 10.02 -14.57
CA GLY A 171 15.55 11.07 -13.69
C GLY A 171 16.22 12.25 -14.41
N THR A 172 16.37 12.23 -15.74
CA THR A 172 17.06 13.29 -16.48
C THR A 172 16.19 14.52 -16.76
N SER A 173 14.85 14.39 -16.64
CA SER A 173 13.88 15.46 -16.88
C SER A 173 14.17 16.70 -16.03
N ARG A 174 13.94 17.89 -16.61
CA ARG A 174 14.09 19.16 -15.91
C ARG A 174 13.25 19.22 -14.63
N PHE A 175 12.02 18.70 -14.67
CA PHE A 175 11.12 18.69 -13.53
C PHE A 175 11.53 17.72 -12.42
N ALA A 176 12.25 16.66 -12.76
CA ALA A 176 12.84 15.76 -11.77
C ALA A 176 14.02 16.43 -11.07
N ARG A 177 14.95 17.02 -11.83
CA ARG A 177 16.20 17.60 -11.32
C ARG A 177 16.02 18.95 -10.61
N GLU A 178 15.22 19.86 -11.16
CA GLU A 178 14.96 21.19 -10.56
C GLU A 178 13.75 21.20 -9.60
N GLY A 179 12.89 20.17 -9.66
CA GLY A 179 11.57 20.19 -9.04
C GLY A 179 11.26 19.01 -8.11
N ASN A 180 12.19 18.07 -7.92
CA ASN A 180 11.96 16.80 -7.21
C ASN A 180 10.74 15.98 -7.74
N ASN A 181 10.19 16.33 -8.91
CA ASN A 181 8.92 15.81 -9.42
C ASN A 181 9.17 14.74 -10.48
N PHE A 182 9.29 13.50 -10.01
CA PHE A 182 9.56 12.33 -10.85
C PHE A 182 8.31 11.78 -11.58
N PHE A 183 7.13 12.33 -11.32
CA PHE A 183 5.84 11.82 -11.79
C PHE A 183 5.06 12.79 -12.70
N GLY A 184 5.66 13.94 -13.04
CA GLY A 184 5.06 14.95 -13.92
C GLY A 184 3.84 15.66 -13.33
N ILE A 185 3.66 15.62 -12.00
CA ILE A 185 2.46 16.11 -11.30
C ILE A 185 2.23 17.60 -11.62
N TRP A 186 1.03 17.94 -12.10
CA TRP A 186 0.64 19.33 -12.40
C TRP A 186 0.08 20.03 -11.16
N CYS A 187 0.20 21.36 -11.16
CA CYS A 187 -0.49 22.25 -10.24
C CYS A 187 -0.99 23.50 -11.01
N PHE A 188 -1.98 24.19 -10.45
CA PHE A 188 -2.80 25.16 -11.18
C PHE A 188 -2.80 26.59 -10.59
N THR A 189 -2.05 26.81 -9.51
CA THR A 189 -1.85 28.13 -8.90
C THR A 189 -0.58 28.76 -9.46
N GLN A 190 -0.60 30.03 -9.88
CA GLN A 190 0.62 30.67 -10.40
C GLN A 190 1.75 30.68 -9.36
N GLY A 191 2.93 30.16 -9.73
CA GLY A 191 4.09 30.03 -8.85
C GLY A 191 4.14 28.73 -8.02
N CYS A 192 3.20 27.80 -8.22
CA CYS A 192 3.22 26.48 -7.57
C CYS A 192 4.31 25.54 -8.13
N GLY A 193 4.95 25.90 -9.24
CA GLY A 193 6.10 25.14 -9.71
C GLY A 193 6.72 25.59 -11.02
N LEU A 194 7.32 24.62 -11.71
CA LEU A 194 8.14 24.83 -12.90
C LEU A 194 7.26 24.94 -14.14
N LYS A 195 7.33 26.10 -14.81
CA LYS A 195 6.65 26.33 -16.10
C LYS A 195 7.22 25.38 -17.19
N PRO A 196 6.36 24.67 -17.94
CA PRO A 196 6.79 23.93 -19.12
C PRO A 196 7.36 24.84 -20.20
N ALA A 197 8.50 24.45 -20.77
CA ALA A 197 9.18 25.25 -21.82
C ALA A 197 8.43 25.24 -23.17
N ARG A 198 7.54 24.26 -23.36
CA ARG A 198 6.49 24.25 -24.39
C ARG A 198 5.19 23.93 -23.66
N ARG A 199 4.20 24.81 -23.77
CA ARG A 199 2.88 24.71 -23.14
C ARG A 199 1.83 25.16 -24.14
N ASP A 200 0.77 24.39 -24.30
CA ASP A 200 -0.26 24.70 -25.29
C ASP A 200 -0.97 26.02 -24.98
N ALA A 201 -1.45 26.70 -26.03
CA ALA A 201 -2.19 27.95 -25.88
C ALA A 201 -3.40 27.77 -24.96
N GLY A 202 -3.60 28.72 -24.03
CA GLY A 202 -4.68 28.69 -23.05
C GLY A 202 -4.47 27.77 -21.84
N ARG A 203 -3.49 26.84 -21.83
CA ARG A 203 -3.16 26.07 -20.63
C ARG A 203 -2.39 26.96 -19.63
N THR A 204 -2.82 26.97 -18.37
CA THR A 204 -2.20 27.78 -17.29
C THR A 204 -1.33 26.97 -16.32
N HIS A 205 -1.37 25.63 -16.38
CA HIS A 205 -0.69 24.76 -15.42
C HIS A 205 0.83 24.98 -15.35
N GLU A 206 1.38 24.61 -14.19
CA GLU A 206 2.81 24.47 -13.91
C GLU A 206 3.07 23.03 -13.43
N VAL A 207 4.31 22.55 -13.49
CA VAL A 207 4.68 21.24 -12.94
C VAL A 207 5.12 21.43 -11.50
N ALA A 208 4.38 20.83 -10.57
CA ALA A 208 4.53 20.97 -9.13
C ALA A 208 5.98 20.73 -8.67
N VAL A 209 6.40 21.40 -7.61
CA VAL A 209 7.72 21.19 -7.00
C VAL A 209 7.58 20.64 -5.58
N PHE A 210 8.44 19.70 -5.22
CA PHE A 210 8.48 19.09 -3.89
C PHE A 210 9.76 19.45 -3.15
N ASP A 211 9.70 19.48 -1.82
CA ASP A 211 10.85 19.75 -0.95
C ASP A 211 11.94 18.67 -1.07
N THR A 212 11.51 17.42 -1.21
CA THR A 212 12.36 16.24 -1.46
C THR A 212 11.68 15.31 -2.46
N VAL A 213 12.45 14.36 -3.02
CA VAL A 213 11.89 13.31 -3.90
C VAL A 213 10.97 12.37 -3.11
N GLU A 214 11.25 12.12 -1.83
CA GLU A 214 10.41 11.40 -0.88
C GLU A 214 9.01 12.00 -0.82
N GLU A 215 8.89 13.32 -0.65
CA GLU A 215 7.60 14.02 -0.64
C GLU A 215 6.85 13.87 -1.98
N GLY A 216 7.57 13.89 -3.11
CA GLY A 216 7.00 13.62 -4.44
C GLY A 216 6.50 12.18 -4.61
N VAL A 217 7.25 11.18 -4.13
CA VAL A 217 6.85 9.76 -4.12
C VAL A 217 5.62 9.54 -3.22
N ARG A 218 5.66 10.10 -2.01
CA ARG A 218 4.55 10.05 -1.05
C ARG A 218 3.28 10.69 -1.63
N TYR A 219 3.37 11.88 -2.24
CA TYR A 219 2.25 12.55 -2.90
C TYR A 219 1.66 11.68 -4.02
N TYR A 220 2.51 11.12 -4.88
CA TYR A 220 2.11 10.26 -5.98
C TYR A 220 1.35 9.00 -5.47
N ILE A 221 1.87 8.31 -4.46
CA ILE A 221 1.23 7.10 -3.93
C ILE A 221 -0.13 7.43 -3.29
N ARG A 222 -0.25 8.54 -2.54
CA ARG A 222 -1.57 9.01 -2.06
C ARG A 222 -2.50 9.34 -3.21
N THR A 223 -2.02 9.99 -4.27
CA THR A 223 -2.83 10.33 -5.45
C THR A 223 -3.45 9.08 -6.10
N ILE A 224 -2.69 8.00 -6.25
CA ILE A 224 -3.21 6.68 -6.70
C ILE A 224 -4.25 6.13 -5.70
N ASN A 225 -3.96 6.23 -4.40
CA ASN A 225 -4.83 5.71 -3.35
C ASN A 225 -6.12 6.51 -3.09
N THR A 226 -6.21 7.79 -3.47
CA THR A 226 -7.37 8.66 -3.15
C THR A 226 -8.15 9.15 -4.36
N HIS A 227 -7.48 9.48 -5.47
CA HIS A 227 -8.12 10.21 -6.56
C HIS A 227 -9.10 9.32 -7.35
N LEU A 228 -10.26 9.87 -7.72
CA LEU A 228 -11.36 9.12 -8.37
C LEU A 228 -10.95 8.51 -9.72
N ALA A 229 -9.94 9.06 -10.40
CA ALA A 229 -9.43 8.53 -11.67
C ALA A 229 -8.80 7.13 -11.57
N TYR A 230 -8.42 6.67 -10.37
CA TYR A 230 -7.73 5.39 -10.12
C TYR A 230 -8.58 4.39 -9.35
N ASP A 231 -9.90 4.57 -9.38
CA ASP A 231 -10.82 3.71 -8.65
C ASP A 231 -10.77 2.25 -9.12
N ASP A 232 -10.62 2.03 -10.42
CA ASP A 232 -10.51 0.68 -10.98
C ASP A 232 -9.17 0.00 -10.60
N LEU A 233 -8.08 0.77 -10.43
CA LEU A 233 -6.82 0.27 -9.88
C LEU A 233 -7.01 -0.25 -8.44
N ARG A 234 -7.75 0.51 -7.62
CA ARG A 234 -8.06 0.10 -6.24
C ARG A 234 -8.99 -1.10 -6.19
N LYS A 235 -9.99 -1.19 -7.08
CA LYS A 235 -10.85 -2.39 -7.20
C LYS A 235 -10.05 -3.64 -7.54
N ILE A 236 -9.12 -3.57 -8.51
CA ILE A 236 -8.25 -4.70 -8.88
C ILE A 236 -7.41 -5.16 -7.68
N ARG A 237 -6.80 -4.20 -6.96
CA ARG A 237 -6.01 -4.49 -5.74
C ARG A 237 -6.89 -5.10 -4.64
N SER A 238 -8.07 -4.54 -4.41
CA SER A 238 -9.03 -5.01 -3.40
C SER A 238 -9.53 -6.42 -3.71
N ALA A 239 -9.86 -6.73 -4.96
CA ALA A 239 -10.28 -8.07 -5.38
C ALA A 239 -9.15 -9.10 -5.17
N ALA A 240 -7.91 -8.77 -5.56
CA ALA A 240 -6.76 -9.64 -5.31
C ALA A 240 -6.54 -9.87 -3.80
N ARG A 241 -6.61 -8.82 -2.96
CA ARG A 241 -6.55 -8.94 -1.50
C ARG A 241 -7.65 -9.88 -0.97
N SER A 242 -8.90 -9.73 -1.39
CA SER A 242 -10.04 -10.56 -0.96
C SER A 242 -9.91 -12.03 -1.39
N ASN A 243 -9.31 -12.30 -2.55
CA ASN A 243 -9.02 -13.66 -3.04
C ASN A 243 -7.75 -14.28 -2.44
N ASN A 244 -7.00 -13.54 -1.60
CA ASN A 244 -5.65 -13.86 -1.15
C ASN A 244 -4.65 -14.08 -2.32
N GLU A 245 -4.87 -13.38 -3.44
CA GLU A 245 -4.04 -13.43 -4.65
C GLU A 245 -2.93 -12.36 -4.64
N PRO A 246 -1.72 -12.67 -5.13
CA PRO A 246 -0.66 -11.67 -5.27
C PRO A 246 -0.96 -10.70 -6.43
N PHE A 247 -1.12 -9.43 -6.11
CA PHE A 247 -1.16 -8.36 -7.12
C PHE A 247 0.24 -7.81 -7.43
N ASN A 248 0.44 -7.37 -8.67
CA ASN A 248 1.68 -6.75 -9.12
C ASN A 248 1.41 -5.53 -10.02
N GLY A 249 2.47 -4.78 -10.36
CA GLY A 249 2.33 -3.56 -11.15
C GLY A 249 1.79 -3.75 -12.57
N ASP A 250 1.98 -4.91 -13.21
CA ASP A 250 1.45 -5.18 -14.56
C ASP A 250 -0.08 -5.30 -14.52
N GLN A 251 -0.64 -5.94 -13.48
CA GLN A 251 -2.08 -5.99 -13.22
C GLN A 251 -2.62 -4.60 -12.86
N LEU A 252 -2.06 -3.94 -11.83
CA LEU A 252 -2.58 -2.65 -11.35
C LEU A 252 -2.47 -1.54 -12.39
N ALA A 253 -1.47 -1.58 -13.29
CA ALA A 253 -1.35 -0.64 -14.40
C ALA A 253 -2.57 -0.61 -15.33
N THR A 254 -3.38 -1.67 -15.38
CA THR A 254 -4.62 -1.67 -16.20
C THR A 254 -5.65 -0.65 -15.73
N GLY A 255 -5.66 -0.31 -14.43
CA GLY A 255 -6.49 0.75 -13.84
C GLY A 255 -5.98 2.19 -14.07
N LEU A 256 -4.88 2.38 -14.80
CA LEU A 256 -4.32 3.71 -15.11
C LEU A 256 -4.89 4.36 -16.37
N LEU A 257 -6.04 3.90 -16.87
CA LEU A 257 -6.64 4.39 -18.11
C LEU A 257 -6.83 5.93 -18.13
N ARG A 258 -7.05 6.54 -16.96
CA ARG A 258 -7.23 7.99 -16.78
C ARG A 258 -5.96 8.75 -16.33
N TYR A 259 -4.80 8.10 -16.20
CA TYR A 259 -3.54 8.76 -15.82
C TYR A 259 -3.01 9.71 -16.92
N SER A 260 -3.32 9.41 -18.18
CA SER A 260 -2.83 10.14 -19.35
C SER A 260 -3.92 10.27 -20.41
N GLU A 261 -3.99 11.41 -21.10
CA GLU A 261 -4.83 11.61 -22.29
C GLU A 261 -4.57 10.55 -23.40
N ARG A 262 -3.44 9.84 -23.33
CA ARG A 262 -3.06 8.72 -24.22
C ARG A 262 -3.75 7.37 -23.89
N GLY A 263 -4.52 7.30 -22.80
CA GLY A 263 -5.37 6.17 -22.44
C GLY A 263 -4.66 4.81 -22.43
N LEU A 264 -5.27 3.81 -23.08
CA LEU A 264 -4.76 2.43 -23.15
C LEU A 264 -3.34 2.33 -23.73
N ARG A 265 -2.89 3.31 -24.55
CA ARG A 265 -1.50 3.36 -25.03
C ARG A 265 -0.51 3.61 -23.89
N TYR A 266 -0.87 4.46 -22.93
CA TYR A 266 -0.08 4.70 -21.72
C TYR A 266 0.00 3.44 -20.85
N VAL A 267 -1.15 2.81 -20.57
CA VAL A 267 -1.25 1.53 -19.83
C VAL A 267 -0.31 0.48 -20.43
N ASN A 268 -0.36 0.28 -21.75
CA ASN A 268 0.48 -0.71 -22.43
C ASN A 268 1.98 -0.35 -22.41
N GLU A 269 2.35 0.93 -22.44
CA GLU A 269 3.74 1.36 -22.26
C GLU A 269 4.26 1.08 -20.84
N ILE A 270 3.50 1.41 -19.79
CA ILE A 270 3.86 1.13 -18.40
C ILE A 270 4.01 -0.38 -18.16
N ARG A 271 3.05 -1.19 -18.61
CA ARG A 271 3.12 -2.65 -18.53
C ARG A 271 4.32 -3.21 -19.30
N SER A 272 4.63 -2.66 -20.48
CA SER A 272 5.82 -3.02 -21.25
C SER A 272 7.12 -2.67 -20.52
N MET A 273 7.20 -1.50 -19.87
CA MET A 273 8.34 -1.09 -19.05
C MET A 273 8.55 -2.00 -17.84
N ILE A 274 7.48 -2.43 -17.17
CA ILE A 274 7.55 -3.38 -16.04
C ILE A 274 8.16 -4.71 -16.49
N ARG A 275 7.68 -5.29 -17.59
CA ARG A 275 8.17 -6.58 -18.10
C ARG A 275 9.60 -6.48 -18.67
N SER A 276 9.85 -5.53 -19.57
CA SER A 276 11.14 -5.40 -20.26
C SER A 276 12.31 -5.08 -19.31
N ASN A 277 12.07 -4.29 -18.26
CA ASN A 277 13.09 -3.99 -17.24
C ASN A 277 13.03 -4.93 -16.02
N LYS A 278 12.21 -6.00 -16.10
CA LYS A 278 12.02 -7.04 -15.06
C LYS A 278 11.70 -6.46 -13.66
N LEU A 279 10.90 -5.40 -13.59
CA LEU A 279 10.70 -4.61 -12.36
C LEU A 279 9.96 -5.37 -11.26
N SER A 280 9.21 -6.42 -11.61
CA SER A 280 8.51 -7.29 -10.64
C SER A 280 9.43 -7.94 -9.61
N ARG A 281 10.75 -8.01 -9.86
CA ARG A 281 11.73 -8.52 -8.88
C ARG A 281 11.72 -7.74 -7.56
N PHE A 282 11.40 -6.44 -7.60
CA PHE A 282 11.42 -5.56 -6.43
C PHE A 282 10.17 -5.64 -5.55
N VAL A 283 9.15 -6.43 -5.94
CA VAL A 283 7.87 -6.48 -5.20
C VAL A 283 8.05 -7.08 -3.80
N ARG A 284 8.83 -8.15 -3.62
CA ARG A 284 9.00 -8.82 -2.32
C ARG A 284 9.78 -8.02 -1.26
N GLU A 285 10.58 -7.05 -1.69
CA GLU A 285 11.52 -6.32 -0.83
C GLU A 285 11.05 -4.88 -0.56
N TYR A 286 10.40 -4.25 -1.55
CA TYR A 286 9.97 -2.86 -1.47
C TYR A 286 8.42 -2.71 -1.50
N SER A 287 7.68 -3.82 -1.46
CA SER A 287 6.20 -3.89 -1.52
C SER A 287 5.59 -5.21 -1.01
N ALA A 288 6.18 -5.78 0.04
CA ALA A 288 5.53 -6.83 0.84
C ALA A 288 4.73 -6.16 1.97
#